data_AF-A0A6A9GUE5-F1
#
_entry.id   AF-A0A6A9GUE5-F1
#
_cell.length_a   1.000
_cell.length_b   1.000
_cell.length_c   1.000
_cell.angle_alpha   90.00
_cell.angle_beta   90.00
_cell.angle_gamma   90.00
#
_symmetry.space_group_name_H-M   'P 1'
#
loop_
_entity.id
_entity.type
_entity.pdbx_description
1 polymer ?
#
loop_
_entity_poly.entity_id
_entity_poly.type
_entity_poly.pdbx_seq_one_letter_code
_entity_poly.pdbx_strand_id
1 'polypeptide(L)'
;MEVKTLLCESRVIDKNAKYRIIKYNDEYFMIDLSSNYISYLLPMINWFIPKKGVKLSVKEVEKLDTIKPQKNSALNWYIGFSVLLTVIFRKYISLLDLQIERYINISISLLIILFIILFRLYINKKLTIKSFHQNEYRTLVLIPTWKSFIFTSFAFVFIGLISIFTIIVTFYYENQNIIVFLTEVAMILIFSFLNVLSISDSKVHVIIKENGKRNI
;
A
#
# COMPACT_ATOMS: atom_id res chain seq x y z
N MET A 1 14.41 16.67 25.57
CA MET A 1 14.17 15.21 25.53
C MET A 1 14.73 14.72 24.21
N GLU A 2 15.88 14.04 24.20
CA GLU A 2 16.47 13.51 22.97
C GLU A 2 15.54 12.47 22.36
N VAL A 3 15.03 12.76 21.16
CA VAL A 3 14.26 11.79 20.38
C VAL A 3 15.25 10.77 19.84
N LYS A 4 15.45 9.64 20.55
CA LYS A 4 16.29 8.55 20.07
C LYS A 4 15.59 7.84 18.91
N THR A 5 16.07 8.09 17.69
CA THR A 5 15.72 7.35 16.47
C THR A 5 16.65 6.14 16.34
N LEU A 6 16.09 4.93 16.31
CA LEU A 6 16.86 3.70 16.07
C LEU A 6 16.51 3.10 14.71
N LEU A 7 17.52 2.61 13.99
CA LEU A 7 17.32 1.88 12.74
C LEU A 7 17.02 0.42 13.06
N CYS A 8 15.78 0.00 12.81
CA CYS A 8 15.25 -1.31 13.20
C CYS A 8 14.99 -2.19 11.98
N GLU A 9 14.98 -3.51 12.21
CA GLU A 9 14.56 -4.49 11.21
C GLU A 9 13.04 -4.48 11.08
N SER A 10 12.54 -4.43 9.84
CA SER A 10 11.14 -4.51 9.47
C SER A 10 10.90 -5.80 8.68
N ARG A 11 10.00 -6.65 9.17
CA ARG A 11 9.64 -7.93 8.55
C ARG A 11 8.22 -7.89 8.00
N VAL A 12 8.06 -8.50 6.83
CA VAL A 12 6.78 -8.74 6.17
C VAL A 12 6.19 -10.05 6.71
N ILE A 13 4.90 -10.06 7.00
CA ILE A 13 4.16 -11.29 7.29
C ILE A 13 3.65 -11.85 5.95
N ASP A 14 3.83 -13.15 5.70
CA ASP A 14 3.37 -13.77 4.47
C ASP A 14 1.88 -13.50 4.23
N LYS A 15 1.54 -13.19 2.98
CA LYS A 15 0.18 -12.88 2.50
C LYS A 15 -0.54 -11.78 3.28
N ASN A 16 0.16 -10.99 4.11
CA ASN A 16 -0.44 -9.95 4.92
C ASN A 16 0.29 -8.61 4.79
N ALA A 17 -0.21 -7.78 3.87
CA ALA A 17 0.32 -6.44 3.62
C ALA A 17 -0.12 -5.40 4.68
N LYS A 18 -1.07 -5.74 5.57
CA LYS A 18 -1.63 -4.82 6.56
C LYS A 18 -0.70 -4.66 7.78
N TYR A 19 -0.08 -5.75 8.21
CA TYR A 19 0.76 -5.76 9.40
C TYR A 19 2.24 -5.84 9.04
N ARG A 20 3.06 -5.17 9.85
CA ARG A 20 4.53 -5.32 9.84
C ARG A 20 5.04 -5.67 11.22
N ILE A 21 6.08 -6.48 11.28
CA ILE A 21 6.77 -6.79 12.53
C ILE A 21 8.06 -5.98 12.57
N ILE A 22 8.23 -5.18 13.62
CA ILE A 22 9.41 -4.35 13.85
C ILE A 22 10.21 -4.95 14.99
N LYS A 23 11.49 -5.24 14.75
CA LYS A 23 12.43 -5.66 15.80
C LYS A 23 13.12 -4.43 16.37
N TYR A 24 12.78 -4.06 17.60
CA TYR A 24 13.38 -2.96 18.33
C TYR A 24 14.20 -3.53 19.49
N ASN A 25 15.52 -3.39 19.43
CA ASN A 25 16.46 -4.10 20.29
C ASN A 25 16.20 -5.62 20.22
N ASP A 26 15.69 -6.21 21.30
CA ASP A 26 15.33 -7.63 21.41
C ASP A 26 13.81 -7.89 21.51
N GLU A 27 13.00 -6.84 21.41
CA GLU A 27 11.54 -6.93 21.43
C GLU A 27 10.96 -6.84 20.01
N TYR A 28 9.87 -7.58 19.78
CA TYR A 28 9.14 -7.55 18.51
C TYR A 28 7.81 -6.83 18.69
N PHE A 29 7.50 -5.91 17.78
CA PHE A 29 6.25 -5.17 17.76
C PHE A 29 5.51 -5.41 16.45
N MET A 30 4.27 -5.90 16.52
CA MET A 30 3.37 -5.93 15.37
C MET A 30 2.63 -4.61 15.26
N ILE A 31 2.73 -3.98 14.08
CA ILE A 31 2.13 -2.67 13.82
C ILE A 31 1.16 -2.79 12.65
N ASP A 32 -0.04 -2.23 12.84
CA ASP A 32 -1.04 -2.10 11.79
C ASP A 32 -0.76 -0.85 10.93
N LEU A 33 -0.28 -1.06 9.70
CA LEU A 33 -0.02 0.03 8.76
C LEU A 33 -1.30 0.68 8.26
N SER A 34 -2.39 -0.07 8.18
CA SER A 34 -3.68 0.35 7.65
C SER A 34 -4.65 0.85 8.73
N SER A 35 -4.15 1.07 9.94
CA SER A 35 -4.93 1.55 11.10
C SER A 35 -5.62 2.90 10.88
N ASN A 36 -5.10 3.75 9.98
CA ASN A 36 -5.72 5.02 9.63
C ASN A 36 -6.20 5.00 8.17
N TYR A 37 -7.49 5.24 7.95
CA TYR A 37 -8.08 5.30 6.61
C TYR A 37 -7.46 6.39 5.72
N ILE A 38 -6.99 7.50 6.30
CA ILE A 38 -6.34 8.58 5.53
C ILE A 38 -5.03 8.08 4.89
N SER A 39 -4.38 7.06 5.46
CA SER A 39 -3.17 6.47 4.87
C SER A 39 -3.41 5.80 3.52
N TYR A 40 -4.66 5.42 3.21
CA TYR A 40 -5.03 4.91 1.88
C TYR A 40 -4.98 5.99 0.80
N LEU A 41 -5.26 7.24 1.17
CA LEU A 41 -5.18 8.38 0.25
C LEU A 41 -3.78 8.98 0.25
N LEU A 42 -3.13 9.04 1.41
CA LEU A 42 -1.83 9.67 1.61
C LEU A 42 -0.90 8.71 2.37
N PRO A 43 -0.13 7.86 1.65
CA PRO A 43 0.77 6.87 2.25
C PRO A 43 1.77 7.46 3.25
N MET A 44 2.17 8.71 3.02
CA MET A 44 3.17 9.43 3.83
C MET A 44 2.67 9.75 5.24
N ILE A 45 1.35 9.80 5.45
CA ILE A 45 0.77 10.07 6.78
C ILE A 45 1.20 9.00 7.80
N ASN A 46 1.43 7.77 7.35
CA ASN A 46 1.93 6.70 8.20
C ASN A 46 3.31 6.98 8.79
N TRP A 47 4.08 7.92 8.23
CA TRP A 47 5.41 8.30 8.73
C TRP A 47 5.38 9.25 9.92
N PHE A 48 4.30 10.01 10.04
CA PHE A 48 4.16 11.06 11.06
C PHE A 48 3.20 10.66 12.17
N ILE A 49 2.21 9.81 11.87
CA ILE A 49 1.22 9.39 12.85
C ILE A 49 1.76 8.27 13.74
N PRO A 50 1.76 8.45 15.07
CA PRO A 50 2.11 7.39 15.99
C PRO A 50 1.10 6.25 15.92
N LYS A 51 1.62 5.02 15.83
CA LYS A 51 0.83 3.78 15.73
C LYS A 51 1.00 2.94 16.97
N LYS A 52 -0.06 2.23 17.35
CA LYS A 52 0.00 1.24 18.43
C LYS A 52 0.71 -0.02 17.89
N GLY A 53 1.85 -0.35 18.46
CA GLY A 53 2.56 -1.61 18.24
C GLY A 53 2.27 -2.57 19.38
N VAL A 54 1.73 -3.73 19.05
CA VAL A 54 1.46 -4.81 19.98
C VAL A 54 2.75 -5.62 20.16
N LYS A 55 3.19 -5.80 21.40
CA LYS A 55 4.38 -6.61 21.70
C LYS A 55 4.09 -8.08 21.38
N LEU A 56 5.03 -8.73 20.70
CA LEU A 56 4.98 -10.15 20.39
C LEU A 56 6.13 -10.86 21.11
N SER A 57 5.85 -12.07 21.59
CA SER A 57 6.86 -13.03 22.00
C SER A 57 7.53 -13.68 20.79
N VAL A 58 8.75 -14.19 20.98
CA VAL A 58 9.50 -14.88 19.92
C VAL A 58 8.70 -16.04 19.32
N LYS A 59 8.01 -16.82 20.17
CA LYS A 59 7.15 -17.94 19.74
C LYS A 59 5.97 -17.48 18.87
N GLU A 60 5.40 -16.30 19.12
CA GLU A 60 4.34 -15.76 18.28
C GLU A 60 4.87 -15.27 16.93
N VAL A 61 6.07 -14.70 16.90
CA VAL A 61 6.74 -14.30 15.66
C VAL A 61 7.09 -15.52 14.80
N GLU A 62 7.51 -16.63 15.41
CA GLU A 62 7.79 -17.89 14.69
C GLU A 62 6.53 -18.55 14.12
N LYS A 63 5.39 -18.41 14.80
CA LYS A 63 4.08 -18.87 14.28
C LYS A 63 3.58 -18.03 13.12
N LEU A 64 4.03 -16.78 13.01
CA LEU A 64 3.73 -15.93 11.87
C LEU A 64 4.76 -16.26 10.80
N ASP A 65 4.34 -16.87 9.69
CA ASP A 65 5.21 -17.12 8.54
C ASP A 65 5.82 -15.80 8.07
N THR A 66 7.03 -15.47 8.55
CA THR A 66 7.75 -14.25 8.21
C THR A 66 8.69 -14.58 7.07
N ILE A 67 8.35 -14.11 5.87
CA ILE A 67 9.23 -14.26 4.72
C ILE A 67 10.43 -13.34 4.92
N LYS A 68 11.63 -13.91 5.08
CA LYS A 68 12.88 -13.18 4.82
C LYS A 68 12.88 -12.82 3.33
N PRO A 69 13.16 -11.57 2.93
CA PRO A 69 13.11 -11.15 1.53
C PRO A 69 14.07 -12.01 0.69
N GLN A 70 13.54 -12.94 -0.10
CA GLN A 70 14.30 -13.73 -1.06
C GLN A 70 14.45 -12.92 -2.34
N LYS A 71 15.68 -12.83 -2.87
CA LYS A 71 15.99 -12.14 -4.12
C LYS A 71 15.24 -12.85 -5.26
N ASN A 72 14.14 -12.26 -5.71
CA ASN A 72 13.19 -12.92 -6.60
C ASN A 72 13.75 -12.97 -8.04
N SER A 73 13.95 -14.16 -8.60
CA SER A 73 14.31 -14.36 -10.02
C SER A 73 13.15 -14.12 -10.99
N ALA A 74 11.95 -13.87 -10.46
CA ALA A 74 10.72 -13.60 -11.20
C ALA A 74 10.81 -12.36 -12.12
N LEU A 75 11.77 -11.46 -11.91
CA LEU A 75 11.96 -10.25 -12.73
C LEU A 75 12.10 -10.56 -14.22
N ASN A 76 12.65 -11.73 -14.57
CA ASN A 76 12.85 -12.15 -15.96
C ASN A 76 11.58 -12.69 -16.64
N TRP A 77 10.58 -13.17 -15.89
CA TRP A 77 9.32 -13.66 -16.47
C TRP A 77 8.40 -12.54 -16.97
N TYR A 78 8.47 -11.35 -16.36
CA TYR A 78 7.66 -10.20 -16.79
C TYR A 78 7.99 -9.74 -18.22
N ILE A 79 9.27 -9.85 -18.63
CA ILE A 79 9.70 -9.49 -19.97
C ILE A 79 9.07 -10.44 -21.00
N GLY A 80 9.15 -11.75 -20.78
CA GLY A 80 8.51 -12.75 -21.67
C GLY A 80 6.98 -12.65 -21.68
N PHE A 81 6.36 -12.40 -20.52
CA PHE A 81 4.91 -12.23 -20.42
C PHE A 81 4.43 -10.98 -21.19
N SER A 82 5.18 -9.87 -21.17
CA SER A 82 4.81 -8.65 -21.90
C SER A 82 4.78 -8.85 -23.42
N VAL A 83 5.70 -9.66 -23.97
CA VAL A 83 5.75 -9.98 -25.40
C VAL A 83 4.54 -10.85 -25.79
N LEU A 84 4.25 -11.88 -25.01
CA LEU A 84 3.09 -12.75 -25.23
C LEU A 84 1.76 -11.98 -25.14
N LEU A 85 1.65 -11.09 -24.16
CA LEU A 85 0.50 -10.22 -24.00
C LEU A 85 0.31 -9.35 -25.25
N THR A 86 1.39 -8.73 -25.76
CA THR A 86 1.34 -7.90 -26.98
C THR A 86 0.83 -8.68 -28.20
N VAL A 87 1.27 -9.93 -28.39
CA VAL A 87 0.85 -10.78 -29.50
C VAL A 87 -0.65 -11.12 -29.41
N ILE A 88 -1.15 -11.45 -28.21
CA ILE A 88 -2.57 -11.76 -27.99
C ILE A 88 -3.43 -10.50 -28.18
N PHE A 89 -3.03 -9.37 -27.61
CA PHE A 89 -3.77 -8.11 -27.70
C PHE A 89 -3.81 -7.55 -29.12
N ARG A 90 -2.86 -7.91 -30.00
CA ARG A 90 -2.84 -7.45 -31.40
C ARG A 90 -4.17 -7.69 -32.12
N LYS A 91 -4.86 -8.80 -31.85
CA LYS A 91 -6.16 -9.12 -32.46
C LYS A 91 -7.30 -8.20 -31.99
N TYR A 92 -7.16 -7.60 -30.81
CA TYR A 92 -8.19 -6.80 -30.16
C TYR A 92 -7.93 -5.30 -30.26
N ILE A 93 -6.84 -4.86 -30.94
CA ILE A 93 -6.50 -3.45 -31.12
C ILE A 93 -7.66 -2.66 -31.75
N SER A 94 -8.39 -3.23 -32.70
CA SER A 94 -9.54 -2.57 -33.33
C SER A 94 -10.70 -2.32 -32.36
N LEU A 95 -10.86 -3.13 -31.31
CA LEU A 95 -11.84 -2.88 -30.25
C LEU A 95 -11.43 -1.74 -29.33
N LEU A 96 -10.13 -1.40 -29.27
CA LEU A 96 -9.63 -0.30 -28.45
C LEU A 96 -9.90 1.08 -29.08
N ASP A 97 -10.26 1.14 -30.36
CA ASP A 97 -10.59 2.39 -31.05
C ASP A 97 -12.06 2.83 -30.86
N LEU A 98 -12.83 2.02 -30.12
CA LEU A 98 -14.18 2.41 -29.73
C LEU A 98 -14.13 3.65 -28.82
N GLN A 99 -15.14 4.49 -29.00
CA GLN A 99 -15.33 5.69 -28.21
C GLN A 99 -16.45 5.47 -27.20
N ILE A 100 -16.19 5.84 -25.95
CA ILE A 100 -17.17 5.84 -24.87
C ILE A 100 -17.65 7.27 -24.67
N GLU A 101 -18.97 7.47 -24.69
CA GLU A 101 -19.58 8.75 -24.38
C GLU A 101 -19.30 9.16 -22.92
N ARG A 102 -19.09 10.45 -22.69
CA ARG A 102 -18.72 11.04 -21.40
C ARG A 102 -19.59 10.57 -20.24
N TYR A 103 -20.91 10.62 -20.38
CA TYR A 103 -21.83 10.28 -19.29
C TYR A 103 -21.80 8.79 -18.94
N ILE A 104 -21.64 7.93 -19.94
CA ILE A 104 -21.46 6.49 -19.74
C ILE A 104 -20.12 6.24 -19.05
N ASN A 105 -19.05 6.89 -19.52
CA ASN A 105 -17.71 6.77 -18.95
C ASN A 105 -17.70 7.17 -17.47
N ILE A 106 -18.18 8.38 -17.13
CA ILE A 106 -18.28 8.87 -15.75
C ILE A 106 -19.06 7.89 -14.87
N SER A 107 -20.19 7.38 -15.37
CA SER A 107 -21.03 6.43 -14.62
C SER A 107 -20.30 5.13 -14.30
N ILE A 108 -19.57 4.57 -15.28
CA ILE A 108 -18.77 3.35 -15.09
C ILE A 108 -17.59 3.63 -14.15
N SER A 109 -16.88 4.75 -14.31
CA SER A 109 -15.77 5.15 -13.43
C SER A 109 -16.21 5.25 -11.97
N LEU A 110 -17.39 5.83 -11.69
CA LEU A 110 -17.95 5.90 -10.34
C LEU A 110 -18.25 4.52 -9.76
N LEU A 111 -18.83 3.60 -10.55
CA LEU A 111 -19.07 2.22 -10.12
C LEU A 111 -17.76 1.48 -9.81
N ILE A 112 -16.71 1.70 -10.60
CA ILE A 112 -15.39 1.11 -10.38
C ILE A 112 -14.76 1.65 -9.10
N ILE A 113 -14.82 2.96 -8.86
CA ILE A 113 -14.33 3.58 -7.63
C ILE A 113 -15.05 2.99 -6.41
N LEU A 114 -16.38 2.86 -6.48
CA LEU A 114 -17.19 2.23 -5.42
C LEU A 114 -16.75 0.77 -5.18
N PHE A 115 -16.56 0.00 -6.25
CA PHE A 115 -16.08 -1.38 -6.16
C PHE A 115 -14.70 -1.45 -5.49
N ILE A 116 -13.76 -0.56 -5.84
CA ILE A 116 -12.42 -0.50 -5.23
C ILE A 116 -12.51 -0.20 -3.73
N ILE A 117 -13.40 0.72 -3.32
CA ILE A 117 -13.62 1.03 -1.90
C ILE A 117 -14.16 -0.20 -1.15
N LEU A 118 -15.18 -0.86 -1.69
CA LEU A 118 -15.74 -2.08 -1.09
C LEU A 118 -14.71 -3.20 -1.01
N PHE A 119 -13.94 -3.40 -2.09
CA PHE A 119 -12.87 -4.38 -2.15
C PHE A 119 -11.80 -4.11 -1.07
N ARG A 120 -11.42 -2.84 -0.85
CA ARG A 120 -10.51 -2.46 0.24
C ARG A 120 -11.04 -2.78 1.61
N LEU A 121 -12.31 -2.47 1.87
CA LEU A 121 -12.94 -2.78 3.16
C LEU A 121 -12.94 -4.30 3.40
N TYR A 122 -13.25 -5.07 2.36
CA TYR A 122 -13.18 -6.53 2.39
C TYR A 122 -11.76 -7.04 2.70
N ILE A 123 -10.75 -6.57 1.97
CA ILE A 123 -9.35 -6.97 2.18
C ILE A 123 -8.87 -6.57 3.59
N ASN A 124 -9.18 -5.36 4.05
CA ASN A 124 -8.81 -4.90 5.39
C ASN A 124 -9.43 -5.79 6.48
N LYS A 125 -10.70 -6.19 6.33
CA LYS A 125 -11.37 -7.13 7.25
C LYS A 125 -10.70 -8.51 7.20
N LYS A 126 -10.46 -9.04 6.00
CA LYS A 126 -9.86 -10.36 5.78
C LYS A 126 -8.43 -10.46 6.33
N LEU A 127 -7.64 -9.40 6.20
CA LEU A 127 -6.25 -9.37 6.66
C LEU A 127 -6.10 -9.13 8.17
N THR A 128 -7.17 -8.77 8.89
CA THR A 128 -7.13 -8.45 10.33
C THR A 128 -6.80 -9.69 11.18
N ILE A 129 -5.76 -9.61 12.00
CA ILE A 129 -5.35 -10.68 12.91
C ILE A 129 -5.94 -10.40 14.30
N LYS A 130 -6.79 -11.31 14.81
CA LYS A 130 -7.53 -11.13 16.07
C LYS A 130 -6.81 -11.67 17.32
N SER A 131 -5.71 -12.40 17.16
CA SER A 131 -5.12 -13.21 18.24
C SER A 131 -4.29 -12.45 19.28
N PHE A 132 -3.96 -11.17 19.06
CA PHE A 132 -2.93 -10.47 19.85
C PHE A 132 -3.46 -9.31 20.70
N HIS A 133 -4.77 -9.21 20.91
CA HIS A 133 -5.37 -8.06 21.60
C HIS A 133 -5.01 -7.93 23.10
N GLN A 134 -4.49 -8.99 23.73
CA GLN A 134 -4.18 -9.01 25.18
C GLN A 134 -2.73 -8.60 25.52
N ASN A 135 -1.87 -8.41 24.52
CA ASN A 135 -0.46 -8.13 24.76
C ASN A 135 -0.22 -6.64 25.08
N GLU A 136 0.89 -6.36 25.77
CA GLU A 136 1.34 -4.99 26.04
C GLU A 136 1.48 -4.18 24.73
N TYR A 137 1.07 -2.91 24.76
CA TYR A 137 1.19 -2.02 23.61
C TYR A 137 2.15 -0.88 23.88
N ARG A 138 2.90 -0.49 22.85
CA ARG A 138 3.69 0.76 22.84
C ARG A 138 3.30 1.60 21.64
N THR A 139 3.49 2.91 21.75
CA THR A 139 3.26 3.83 20.63
C THR A 139 4.56 4.04 19.88
N LEU A 140 4.57 3.77 18.58
CA LEU A 140 5.75 3.90 17.72
C LEU A 140 5.44 4.79 16.51
N VAL A 141 6.39 5.63 16.14
CA VAL A 141 6.40 6.34 14.86
C VAL A 141 7.44 5.66 13.96
N LEU A 142 7.04 5.36 12.72
CA LEU A 142 7.88 4.63 11.77
C LEU A 142 8.27 5.55 10.62
N ILE A 143 9.54 5.91 10.55
CA ILE A 143 10.09 6.77 9.51
C ILE A 143 10.83 5.90 8.48
N PRO A 144 10.48 5.99 7.19
CA PRO A 144 11.13 5.20 6.15
C PRO A 144 12.61 5.59 6.01
N THR A 145 13.40 4.74 5.36
CA THR A 145 14.75 5.15 4.95
C THR A 145 14.66 6.26 3.91
N TRP A 146 15.75 7.02 3.74
CA TRP A 146 15.82 8.07 2.71
C TRP A 146 15.49 7.57 1.30
N LYS A 147 15.96 6.37 0.95
CA LYS A 147 15.67 5.74 -0.36
C LYS A 147 14.18 5.45 -0.53
N SER A 148 13.55 4.83 0.48
CA SER A 148 12.12 4.53 0.45
C SER A 148 11.26 5.79 0.49
N PHE A 149 11.68 6.80 1.26
CA PHE A 149 11.02 8.10 1.30
C PHE A 149 10.94 8.71 -0.09
N ILE A 150 12.07 8.80 -0.80
CA ILE A 150 12.11 9.36 -2.17
C ILE A 150 11.25 8.51 -3.10
N PHE A 151 11.43 7.19 -3.09
CA PHE A 151 10.71 6.29 -4.01
C PHE A 151 9.20 6.38 -3.82
N THR A 152 8.70 6.26 -2.59
CA THR A 152 7.27 6.31 -2.29
C THR A 152 6.69 7.69 -2.58
N SER A 153 7.44 8.77 -2.30
CA SER A 153 7.00 10.14 -2.60
C SER A 153 6.91 10.38 -4.11
N PHE A 154 7.93 9.97 -4.87
CA PHE A 154 7.93 10.08 -6.32
C PHE A 154 6.79 9.26 -6.94
N ALA A 155 6.63 7.99 -6.53
CA ALA A 155 5.55 7.13 -7.01
C ALA A 155 4.16 7.74 -6.73
N PHE A 156 3.96 8.29 -5.53
CA PHE A 156 2.73 8.98 -5.16
C PHE A 156 2.42 10.17 -6.07
N VAL A 157 3.39 11.07 -6.27
CA VAL A 157 3.20 12.25 -7.12
C VAL A 157 2.97 11.83 -8.57
N PHE A 158 3.80 10.96 -9.11
CA PHE A 158 3.73 10.56 -10.52
C PHE A 158 2.41 9.85 -10.85
N ILE A 159 2.04 8.84 -10.06
CA ILE A 159 0.79 8.08 -10.28
C ILE A 159 -0.43 8.96 -9.97
N GLY A 160 -0.36 9.78 -8.92
CA GLY A 160 -1.43 10.71 -8.58
C GLY A 160 -1.70 11.74 -9.67
N LEU A 161 -0.65 12.33 -10.25
CA LEU A 161 -0.78 13.28 -11.36
C LEU A 161 -1.42 12.65 -12.60
N ILE A 162 -1.01 11.42 -12.96
CA ILE A 162 -1.62 10.72 -14.11
C ILE A 162 -3.08 10.39 -13.83
N SER A 163 -3.42 9.90 -12.62
CA SER A 163 -4.82 9.64 -12.24
C SER A 163 -5.68 10.89 -12.32
N ILE A 164 -5.20 12.03 -11.82
CA ILE A 164 -5.91 13.32 -11.91
C ILE A 164 -6.06 13.74 -13.36
N PHE A 165 -5.00 13.64 -14.17
CA PHE A 165 -5.04 13.98 -15.59
C PHE A 165 -6.09 13.15 -16.34
N THR A 166 -6.12 11.82 -16.14
CA THR A 166 -7.11 10.96 -16.80
C THR A 166 -8.54 11.28 -16.36
N ILE A 167 -8.75 11.61 -15.08
CA ILE A 167 -10.07 12.05 -14.59
C ILE A 167 -10.48 13.37 -15.26
N ILE A 168 -9.57 14.35 -15.39
CA ILE A 168 -9.85 15.62 -16.07
C ILE A 168 -10.24 15.36 -17.53
N VAL A 169 -9.52 14.48 -18.23
CA VAL A 169 -9.84 14.09 -19.61
C VAL A 169 -11.26 13.52 -19.69
N THR A 170 -11.65 12.65 -18.75
CA THR A 170 -12.99 12.07 -18.65
C THR A 170 -14.10 13.11 -18.47
N PHE A 171 -13.84 14.19 -17.72
CA PHE A 171 -14.83 15.27 -17.57
C PHE A 171 -14.88 16.26 -18.73
N TYR A 172 -13.73 16.48 -19.40
CA TYR A 172 -13.60 17.52 -20.42
C TYR A 172 -14.08 17.07 -21.80
N TYR A 173 -13.68 15.88 -22.24
CA TYR A 173 -13.99 15.40 -23.59
C TYR A 173 -15.36 14.72 -23.65
N GLU A 174 -16.10 14.96 -24.75
CA GLU A 174 -17.43 14.34 -24.95
C GLU A 174 -17.34 12.85 -25.23
N ASN A 175 -16.29 12.43 -25.95
CA ASN A 175 -16.01 11.05 -26.28
C ASN A 175 -14.59 10.71 -25.85
N GLN A 176 -14.43 9.56 -25.19
CA GLN A 176 -13.14 9.08 -24.71
C GLN A 176 -12.77 7.76 -25.38
N ASN A 177 -11.53 7.67 -25.83
CA ASN A 177 -10.98 6.42 -26.34
C ASN A 177 -10.86 5.39 -25.20
N ILE A 178 -11.22 4.13 -25.47
CA ILE A 178 -11.14 3.03 -24.51
C ILE A 178 -9.75 2.90 -23.86
N ILE A 179 -8.67 3.16 -24.59
CA ILE A 179 -7.30 3.10 -24.04
C ILE A 179 -7.13 4.08 -22.88
N VAL A 180 -7.65 5.30 -23.02
CA VAL A 180 -7.58 6.32 -21.98
C VAL A 180 -8.42 5.90 -20.77
N PHE A 181 -9.61 5.33 -21.01
CA PHE A 181 -10.47 4.78 -19.96
C PHE A 181 -9.80 3.62 -19.20
N LEU A 182 -9.20 2.66 -19.91
CA LEU A 182 -8.48 1.55 -19.28
C LEU A 182 -7.27 2.05 -18.48
N THR A 183 -6.59 3.09 -18.98
CA THR A 183 -5.50 3.76 -18.27
C THR A 183 -6.01 4.40 -16.98
N GLU A 184 -7.14 5.12 -17.02
CA GLU A 184 -7.79 5.69 -15.83
C GLU A 184 -8.06 4.60 -14.78
N VAL A 185 -8.72 3.52 -15.18
CA VAL A 185 -9.05 2.39 -14.28
C VAL A 185 -7.80 1.79 -13.66
N ALA A 186 -6.77 1.53 -14.47
CA ALA A 186 -5.50 0.99 -14.00
C ALA A 186 -4.82 1.93 -12.99
N MET A 187 -4.78 3.23 -13.27
CA MET A 187 -4.10 4.20 -12.44
C MET A 187 -4.85 4.45 -11.12
N ILE A 188 -6.19 4.50 -11.13
CA ILE A 188 -7.00 4.56 -9.89
C ILE A 188 -6.77 3.31 -9.03
N LEU A 189 -6.75 2.13 -9.66
CA LEU A 189 -6.50 0.87 -8.94
C LEU A 189 -5.11 0.87 -8.29
N ILE A 190 -4.06 1.17 -9.06
CA ILE A 190 -2.67 1.23 -8.56
C ILE A 190 -2.55 2.28 -7.46
N PHE A 191 -3.08 3.49 -7.70
CA PHE A 191 -3.03 4.60 -6.75
C PHE A 191 -3.62 4.20 -5.41
N SER A 192 -4.74 3.49 -5.42
CA SER A 192 -5.39 3.04 -4.19
C SER A 192 -4.41 2.23 -3.33
N PHE A 193 -3.58 1.36 -3.91
CA PHE A 193 -2.67 0.45 -3.18
C PHE A 193 -1.30 1.03 -2.87
N LEU A 194 -1.02 2.29 -3.20
CA LEU A 194 0.27 2.92 -2.90
C LEU A 194 0.59 2.99 -1.41
N ASN A 195 -0.43 2.92 -0.55
CA ASN A 195 -0.25 2.89 0.91
C ASN A 195 0.62 1.72 1.39
N VAL A 196 0.64 0.60 0.64
CA VAL A 196 1.48 -0.57 0.93
C VAL A 196 2.97 -0.23 0.85
N LEU A 197 3.35 0.73 0.00
CA LEU A 197 4.74 1.18 -0.18
C LEU A 197 5.22 2.13 0.93
N SER A 198 4.34 2.54 1.84
CA SER A 198 4.68 3.46 2.93
C SER A 198 5.85 2.94 3.77
N ILE A 199 5.92 1.63 4.03
CA ILE A 199 7.03 0.98 4.74
C ILE A 199 7.38 -0.30 3.99
N SER A 200 8.06 -0.15 2.85
CA SER A 200 8.45 -1.26 1.97
C SER A 200 9.75 -1.94 2.42
N ASP A 201 10.72 -1.16 2.90
CA ASP A 201 12.06 -1.63 3.25
C ASP A 201 12.11 -2.63 4.41
N SER A 202 13.17 -3.44 4.41
CA SER A 202 13.56 -4.33 5.51
C SER A 202 14.18 -3.58 6.69
N LYS A 203 14.46 -2.28 6.54
CA LYS A 203 14.94 -1.40 7.59
C LYS A 203 14.05 -0.16 7.69
N VAL A 204 13.77 0.28 8.91
CA VAL A 204 12.93 1.46 9.18
C VAL A 204 13.45 2.18 10.42
N HIS A 205 13.40 3.50 10.42
CA HIS A 205 13.72 4.28 11.61
C HIS A 205 12.51 4.29 12.54
N VAL A 206 12.74 4.01 13.82
CA VAL A 206 11.68 3.89 14.82
C VAL A 206 11.91 4.91 15.92
N ILE A 207 10.85 5.62 16.27
CA ILE A 207 10.77 6.48 17.45
C ILE A 207 9.71 5.89 18.38
N ILE A 208 10.10 5.49 19.58
CA ILE A 208 9.15 5.09 20.62
C ILE A 208 8.66 6.34 21.33
N LYS A 209 7.34 6.52 21.37
CA LYS A 209 6.70 7.45 22.30
C LYS A 209 6.36 6.64 23.55
N GLU A 210 7.05 6.92 24.65
CA GLU A 210 6.61 6.43 25.96
C GLU A 210 5.22 7.00 26.24
N ASN A 211 4.22 6.13 26.30
CA ASN A 211 2.94 6.55 26.87
C ASN A 211 3.18 6.66 28.37
N GLY A 212 2.93 7.84 28.94
CA GLY A 212 2.81 7.99 30.39
C GLY A 212 1.90 6.90 30.93
N LYS A 213 2.33 6.29 32.04
CA LYS A 213 1.55 5.32 32.81
C LYS A 213 0.09 5.81 32.84
N ARG A 214 -0.85 4.97 32.40
CA ARG A 214 -2.22 5.11 32.88
C ARG A 214 -2.14 4.94 34.39
N ASN A 215 -2.17 6.05 35.11
CA ASN A 215 -2.50 6.00 36.52
C ASN A 215 -3.88 5.35 36.62
N ILE A 216 -3.93 4.37 37.50
CA ILE A 216 -5.01 3.43 37.79
C ILE A 216 -6.32 4.19 38.02
#